data_AF-A0AAC8WEX2-F1
#
_entry.id   AF-A0AAC8WEX2-F1
#
_cell.length_a   1.000
_cell.length_b   1.000
_cell.length_c   1.000
_cell.angle_alpha   90.00
_cell.angle_beta   90.00
_cell.angle_gamma   90.00
#
_symmetry.space_group_name_H-M   'P 1'
#
loop_
_entity.id
_entity.type
_entity.pdbx_description
1 polymer ?
#
loop_
_entity_poly.entity_id
_entity_poly.type
_entity_poly.pdbx_seq_one_letter_code
_entity_poly.pdbx_strand_id
1 'polypeptide(L)'
;MSFLGKSDDKSVRLSNAHKYVETLVFNKKDDLDIAIAERMNSRIIKDIQYQYAETSNSCTYSVMIIYDTWAEKARNEKENNRNIEL
;
A
#
# COMPACT_ATOMS: atom_id res chain seq x y z
N MET A 1 -12.81 -35.75 -11.14
CA MET A 1 -13.12 -35.03 -9.88
C MET A 1 -12.56 -33.62 -9.99
N SER A 2 -13.34 -32.64 -9.55
CA SER A 2 -13.13 -31.21 -9.76
C SER A 2 -11.85 -30.68 -9.07
N PHE A 3 -11.01 -29.94 -9.80
CA PHE A 3 -9.88 -29.16 -9.28
C PHE A 3 -10.40 -27.78 -8.83
N LEU A 4 -10.85 -27.67 -7.58
CA LEU A 4 -11.49 -26.43 -7.07
C LEU A 4 -11.03 -26.16 -5.62
N GLY A 5 -9.72 -25.94 -5.42
CA GLY A 5 -9.15 -25.82 -4.07
C GLY A 5 -7.93 -24.92 -3.90
N LYS A 6 -7.63 -23.99 -4.84
CA LYS A 6 -6.43 -23.14 -4.75
C LYS A 6 -6.65 -21.64 -4.93
N SER A 7 -7.87 -21.19 -5.23
CA SER A 7 -8.17 -19.75 -5.40
C SER A 7 -8.18 -18.99 -4.06
N ASP A 8 -8.70 -19.61 -3.01
CA ASP A 8 -8.99 -18.92 -1.75
C ASP A 8 -7.72 -18.62 -0.93
N ASP A 9 -6.69 -19.47 -1.05
CA ASP A 9 -5.40 -19.23 -0.38
C ASP A 9 -4.68 -17.99 -0.93
N LYS A 10 -4.78 -17.75 -2.24
CA LYS A 10 -4.05 -16.64 -2.89
C LYS A 10 -4.62 -15.28 -2.51
N SER A 11 -5.95 -15.13 -2.48
CA SER A 11 -6.60 -13.86 -2.13
C SER A 11 -6.35 -13.47 -0.66
N VAL A 12 -6.43 -14.43 0.25
CA VAL A 12 -6.12 -14.22 1.68
C VAL A 12 -4.67 -13.80 1.87
N ARG A 13 -3.73 -14.47 1.19
CA ARG A 13 -2.31 -14.12 1.25
C ARG A 13 -2.03 -12.73 0.67
N LEU A 14 -2.70 -12.36 -0.41
CA LEU A 14 -2.57 -11.04 -1.02
C LEU A 14 -3.09 -9.93 -0.09
N SER A 15 -4.27 -10.11 0.51
CA SER A 15 -4.82 -9.17 1.50
C SER A 15 -3.90 -8.99 2.71
N ASN A 16 -3.25 -10.07 3.15
CA ASN A 16 -2.25 -9.97 4.21
C ASN A 16 -0.98 -9.25 3.76
N ALA A 17 -0.54 -9.42 2.51
CA ALA A 17 0.59 -8.69 1.96
C ALA A 17 0.32 -7.18 1.86
N HIS A 18 -0.92 -6.77 1.57
CA HIS A 18 -1.33 -5.36 1.53
C HIS A 18 -1.18 -4.60 2.85
N LYS A 19 -0.98 -5.31 3.96
CA LYS A 19 -0.56 -4.70 5.23
C LYS A 19 0.83 -4.07 5.14
N TYR A 20 1.72 -4.60 4.29
CA TYR A 20 3.11 -4.20 4.20
C TYR A 20 3.45 -3.52 2.87
N VAL A 21 2.78 -3.89 1.78
CA VAL A 21 3.11 -3.39 0.44
C VAL A 21 1.84 -3.16 -0.39
N GLU A 22 1.77 -2.03 -1.08
CA GLU A 22 0.68 -1.71 -2.00
C GLU A 22 1.26 -1.28 -3.34
N THR A 23 0.64 -1.72 -4.44
CA THR A 23 1.01 -1.27 -5.79
C THR A 23 -0.14 -0.47 -6.37
N LEU A 24 0.15 0.76 -6.77
CA LEU A 24 -0.80 1.66 -7.42
C LEU A 24 -0.42 1.84 -8.88
N VAL A 25 -1.42 1.96 -9.75
CA VAL A 25 -1.23 2.14 -11.20
C VAL A 25 -2.20 3.20 -11.69
N PHE A 26 -1.68 4.22 -12.36
CA PHE A 26 -2.45 5.35 -12.89
C PHE A 26 -1.99 5.70 -14.30
N ASN A 27 -2.90 6.28 -15.08
CA ASN A 27 -2.58 6.80 -16.41
C ASN A 27 -2.23 8.29 -16.40
N LYS A 28 -2.44 8.98 -15.28
CA LYS A 28 -2.12 10.39 -15.09
C LYS A 28 -1.23 10.54 -13.87
N LYS A 29 -0.21 11.38 -13.99
CA LYS A 29 0.74 11.63 -12.90
C LYS A 29 0.08 12.33 -11.70
N ASP A 30 -0.80 13.30 -11.95
CA ASP A 30 -1.47 14.06 -10.88
C ASP A 30 -2.32 13.15 -9.98
N ASP A 31 -3.06 12.21 -10.58
CA ASP A 31 -3.88 11.24 -9.84
C ASP A 31 -3.00 10.32 -8.96
N LEU A 32 -1.84 9.93 -9.46
CA LEU A 32 -0.87 9.15 -8.69
C LEU A 32 -0.31 9.95 -7.52
N ASP A 33 0.09 11.21 -7.75
CA ASP A 33 0.66 12.07 -6.72
C ASP A 33 -0.36 12.33 -5.59
N ILE A 34 -1.63 12.54 -5.93
CA ILE A 34 -2.74 12.64 -4.95
C ILE A 34 -2.85 11.34 -4.13
N ALA A 35 -2.88 10.18 -4.78
CA ALA A 35 -3.01 8.90 -4.08
C ALA A 35 -1.85 8.65 -3.12
N ILE A 36 -0.60 8.97 -3.51
CA ILE A 36 0.56 8.84 -2.63
C ILE A 36 0.42 9.74 -1.40
N ALA A 37 0.00 11.00 -1.58
CA ALA A 37 -0.20 11.92 -0.47
C ALA A 37 -1.27 11.43 0.52
N GLU A 38 -2.37 10.85 0.03
CA GLU A 38 -3.40 10.22 0.89
C GLU A 38 -2.83 9.06 1.72
N ARG A 39 -1.94 8.24 1.14
CA ARG A 39 -1.27 7.15 1.85
C ARG A 39 -0.29 7.67 2.89
N MET A 40 0.48 8.71 2.59
CA MET A 40 1.39 9.35 3.54
C MET A 40 0.65 9.93 4.76
N ASN A 41 -0.57 10.46 4.56
CA ASN A 41 -1.37 11.02 5.65
C ASN A 41 -1.95 9.94 6.58
N SER A 42 -2.23 8.75 6.06
CA SER A 42 -2.87 7.67 6.81
C SER A 42 -1.85 6.71 7.44
N ARG A 43 -0.74 6.46 6.75
CA ARG A 43 0.21 5.39 7.04
C ARG A 43 1.64 5.89 7.09
N ILE A 44 2.49 5.16 7.82
CA ILE A 44 3.92 5.48 7.83
C ILE A 44 4.57 4.73 6.68
N ILE A 45 5.06 5.49 5.69
CA ILE A 45 5.74 4.93 4.52
C ILE A 45 7.22 4.74 4.86
N LYS A 46 7.73 3.54 4.54
CA LYS A 46 9.15 3.22 4.63
C LYS A 46 9.90 3.58 3.35
N ASP A 47 9.32 3.24 2.20
CA ASP A 47 9.94 3.43 0.89
C ASP A 47 8.87 3.50 -0.21
N ILE A 48 9.22 4.16 -1.33
CA ILE A 48 8.39 4.25 -2.53
C ILE A 48 9.26 3.97 -3.75
N GLN A 49 8.88 2.97 -4.51
CA GLN A 49 9.54 2.60 -5.76
C GLN A 49 8.67 2.99 -6.94
N TYR A 50 9.14 3.95 -7.72
CA TYR A 50 8.45 4.43 -8.92
C TYR A 50 8.82 3.59 -10.13
N GLN A 51 7.82 3.32 -10.96
CA GLN A 51 7.99 2.73 -12.28
C GLN A 51 7.15 3.51 -13.28
N TYR A 52 7.80 3.88 -14.39
CA TYR A 52 7.18 4.56 -15.50
C TYR A 52 7.28 3.68 -16.73
N ALA A 53 6.16 3.46 -17.40
CA ALA A 53 6.10 2.74 -18.66
C ALA A 53 5.40 3.63 -19.69
N GLU A 54 6.12 3.94 -20.76
CA GLU A 54 5.58 4.66 -21.91
C GLU A 54 5.47 3.71 -23.09
N THR A 55 4.31 3.69 -23.72
CA THR A 55 4.08 3.09 -25.02
C THR A 55 3.71 4.17 -26.01
N SER A 56 3.74 3.86 -27.31
CA SER A 56 3.43 4.80 -28.38
C SER A 56 2.07 5.51 -28.23
N ASN A 57 1.13 4.92 -27.47
CA ASN A 57 -0.25 5.39 -27.35
C ASN A 57 -0.70 5.66 -25.90
N SER A 58 0.13 5.38 -24.90
CA SER A 58 -0.23 5.59 -23.49
C SER A 58 0.98 5.71 -22.58
N CYS A 59 0.83 6.47 -21.51
CA CYS A 59 1.73 6.44 -20.37
C CYS A 59 1.05 5.76 -19.19
N THR A 60 1.81 4.98 -18.44
CA THR A 60 1.39 4.36 -17.19
C THR A 60 2.41 4.68 -16.12
N TYR A 61 1.93 5.23 -15.02
CA TYR A 61 2.68 5.51 -13.82
C TYR A 61 2.29 4.48 -12.78
N SER A 62 3.25 3.70 -12.29
CA SER A 62 3.03 2.77 -11.19
C SER A 62 3.97 3.06 -10.04
N VAL A 63 3.52 2.80 -8.82
CA VAL A 63 4.38 2.85 -7.65
C VAL A 63 4.13 1.64 -6.77
N MET A 64 5.20 1.15 -6.17
CA MET A 64 5.12 0.23 -5.06
C MET A 64 5.45 1.00 -3.78
N ILE A 65 4.48 1.05 -2.86
CA ILE A 65 4.62 1.67 -1.55
C ILE A 65 4.93 0.56 -0.54
N ILE A 66 5.99 0.71 0.22
CA ILE A 66 6.33 -0.18 1.34
C ILE A 66 6.02 0.58 2.64
N TYR A 67 5.20 -0.01 3.49
CA TYR A 67 4.78 0.56 4.76
C TYR A 67 5.70 0.12 5.91
N ASP A 68 5.96 1.03 6.84
CA ASP A 68 6.65 0.72 8.10
C ASP A 68 5.65 0.33 9.18
N THR A 69 5.29 -0.95 9.21
CA THR A 69 4.34 -1.48 10.20
C THR A 69 4.87 -1.42 11.64
N TRP A 70 6.19 -1.34 11.84
CA TRP A 70 6.78 -1.24 13.17
C TRP A 70 6.61 0.18 13.71
N ALA A 71 6.90 1.18 12.89
CA ALA A 71 6.66 2.57 13.23
C ALA A 71 5.16 2.85 13.46
N GLU A 72 4.27 2.26 12.64
CA GLU A 72 2.81 2.37 12.83
C GLU A 72 2.37 1.79 14.18
N LYS A 73 2.87 0.60 14.53
CA LYS A 73 2.57 -0.03 15.81
C LYS A 73 3.04 0.83 16.99
N ALA A 74 4.27 1.36 16.92
CA ALA A 74 4.81 2.25 17.95
C ALA A 74 4.00 3.56 18.09
N ARG A 75 3.51 4.14 16.98
CA ARG A 75 2.62 5.31 17.00
C ARG A 75 1.31 5.00 17.72
N ASN A 76 0.67 3.89 17.38
CA ASN A 76 -0.63 3.50 17.94
C ASN A 76 -0.52 3.16 19.43
N GLU A 77 0.56 2.51 19.86
CA GLU A 77 0.83 2.24 21.28
C GLU A 77 1.03 3.54 22.07
N LYS A 78 1.75 4.51 21.50
CA LYS A 78 1.95 5.83 22.12
C LYS A 78 0.66 6.64 22.22
N GLU A 79 -0.19 6.62 21.19
CA GLU A 79 -1.49 7.29 21.22
C GLU A 79 -2.45 6.65 22.24
N ASN A 80 -2.48 5.31 22.30
CA ASN A 80 -3.30 4.61 23.29
C ASN A 80 -2.86 4.89 24.73
N ASN A 81 -1.56 4.96 25.00
CA ASN A 81 -1.06 5.29 26.34
C ASN A 81 -1.42 6.72 26.76
N ARG A 82 -1.41 7.70 25.83
CA ARG A 82 -1.84 9.08 26.12
C ARG A 82 -3.32 9.19 26.49
N ASN A 83 -4.16 8.29 26.00
CA ASN A 83 -5.59 8.26 26.34
C ASN A 83 -5.88 7.59 27.70
N ILE A 84 -4.91 6.87 28.27
CA ILE A 84 -5.05 6.22 29.59
C ILE A 84 -4.59 7.17 30.72
N GLU A 85 -3.76 8.17 30.41
CA GLU A 85 -3.23 9.15 31.38
C GLU A 85 -4.14 10.39 31.60
N LEU A 86 -5.39 10.36 31.12
CA LEU A 86 -6.42 11.39 31.34
C LEU A 86 -7.52 10.89 32.28
#